data_AF-A0A971SPB3-F1
#
_entry.id   AF-A0A971SPB3-F1
#
_cell.length_a   1.000
_cell.length_b   1.000
_cell.length_c   1.000
_cell.angle_alpha   90.00
_cell.angle_beta   90.00
_cell.angle_gamma   90.00
#
_symmetry.space_group_name_H-M   'P 1'
#
loop_
_entity.id
_entity.type
_entity.pdbx_description
1 polymer ?
#
loop_
_entity_poly.entity_id
_entity_poly.type
_entity_poly.pdbx_seq_one_letter_code
_entity_poly.pdbx_strand_id
1 'polypeptide(L)'
;MTVFIGVAVGLVLSGLSVWLNLKTLKIAGEMPPREGAKQIIIRYMARIAALTVFLGLLTWLAGLYIIIGILSGMVLGSIVFLVVSRGNRTFIERLVNGPGGRY
;
A
#
# COMPACT_ATOMS: atom_id res chain seq x y z
N MET A 1 19.93 -14.09 6.21
CA MET A 1 19.38 -13.01 7.05
C MET A 1 18.84 -11.84 6.22
N THR A 2 19.59 -11.30 5.27
CA THR A 2 19.22 -10.12 4.44
C THR A 2 17.91 -10.27 3.67
N VAL A 3 17.59 -11.47 3.16
CA VAL A 3 16.32 -11.74 2.48
C VAL A 3 15.12 -11.60 3.42
N PHE A 4 15.18 -12.13 4.65
CA PHE A 4 14.10 -12.00 5.64
C PHE A 4 13.89 -10.55 6.08
N ILE A 5 14.97 -9.78 6.18
CA ILE A 5 14.90 -8.32 6.44
C ILE A 5 14.18 -7.64 5.27
N GLY A 6 14.53 -7.98 4.03
CA GLY A 6 13.82 -7.49 2.84
C GLY A 6 12.33 -7.83 2.87
N VAL A 7 11.95 -9.07 3.21
CA VAL A 7 10.56 -9.50 3.33
C VAL A 7 9.80 -8.68 4.38
N ALA A 8 10.38 -8.48 5.56
CA ALA A 8 9.77 -7.67 6.61
C ALA A 8 9.56 -6.21 6.15
N VAL A 9 10.56 -5.61 5.50
CA VAL A 9 10.44 -4.26 4.91
C VAL A 9 9.35 -4.22 3.84
N GLY A 10 9.28 -5.23 2.96
CA GLY A 10 8.26 -5.33 1.93
C GLY A 10 6.83 -5.44 2.48
N LEU A 11 6.65 -6.19 3.57
CA LEU A 11 5.36 -6.29 4.27
C LEU A 11 4.96 -4.95 4.91
N VAL A 12 5.89 -4.25 5.54
CA VAL A 12 5.64 -2.92 6.12
C VAL A 12 5.26 -1.92 5.03
N LEU A 13 5.99 -1.90 3.90
CA LEU A 13 5.67 -1.04 2.75
C LEU A 13 4.30 -1.36 2.16
N SER A 14 3.93 -2.64 2.09
CA SER A 14 2.60 -3.08 1.64
C SER A 14 1.49 -2.55 2.55
N GLY A 15 1.63 -2.75 3.87
CA GLY A 15 0.68 -2.24 4.86
C GLY A 15 0.56 -0.71 4.84
N LEU A 16 1.69 0.00 4.69
CA LEU A 16 1.72 1.45 4.58
C LEU A 16 1.01 1.94 3.31
N SER A 17 1.24 1.25 2.17
CA SER A 17 0.55 1.53 0.90
C SER A 17 -0.96 1.37 1.01
N VAL A 18 -1.43 0.29 1.65
CA VAL A 18 -2.86 0.06 1.91
C VAL A 18 -3.44 1.17 2.78
N TRP A 19 -2.78 1.50 3.90
CA TRP A 19 -3.21 2.56 4.80
C TRP A 19 -3.31 3.91 4.11
N LEU A 20 -2.29 4.26 3.34
CA LEU A 20 -2.25 5.48 2.58
C LEU A 20 -3.31 5.50 1.47
N ASN A 21 -3.63 4.37 0.83
CA ASN A 21 -4.75 4.26 -0.11
C ASN A 21 -6.10 4.47 0.59
N LEU A 22 -6.33 3.85 1.74
CA LEU A 22 -7.54 4.06 2.54
C LEU A 22 -7.74 5.52 2.94
N LYS A 23 -6.70 6.19 3.43
CA LYS A 23 -6.76 7.64 3.72
C LYS A 23 -7.09 8.47 2.48
N THR A 24 -6.54 8.09 1.31
CA THR A 24 -6.76 8.84 0.07
C THR A 24 -8.19 8.64 -0.44
N LEU A 25 -8.72 7.43 -0.33
CA LEU A 25 -10.12 7.11 -0.63
C LEU A 25 -11.09 7.86 0.29
N LYS A 26 -10.77 7.94 1.59
CA LYS A 26 -11.59 8.68 2.55
C LYS A 26 -11.66 10.18 2.23
N ILE A 27 -10.52 10.79 1.88
CA ILE A 27 -10.45 12.20 1.47
C ILE A 27 -11.15 12.41 0.11
N ALA A 28 -10.97 11.49 -0.84
CA ALA A 28 -11.60 11.59 -2.15
C ALA A 28 -13.13 11.40 -2.10
N GLY A 29 -13.65 10.67 -1.11
CA GLY A 29 -15.08 10.53 -0.87
C GLY A 29 -15.78 11.82 -0.40
N GLU A 30 -15.01 12.80 0.10
CA GLU A 30 -15.51 14.12 0.50
C GLU A 30 -15.39 15.16 -0.64
N MET A 31 -14.77 14.81 -1.77
CA MET A 31 -14.52 15.70 -2.91
C MET A 31 -15.40 15.35 -4.11
N PRO A 32 -15.71 16.32 -5.01
CA PRO A 32 -16.41 16.02 -6.25
C PRO A 32 -15.60 15.02 -7.11
N PRO A 33 -16.26 14.04 -7.76
CA PRO A 33 -15.62 12.86 -8.34
C PRO A 33 -14.56 13.16 -9.40
N ARG A 34 -14.65 14.33 -10.07
CA ARG A 34 -13.64 14.80 -11.04
C ARG A 34 -12.33 15.26 -10.38
N GLU A 35 -12.39 15.90 -9.22
CA GLU A 35 -11.21 16.39 -8.50
C GLU A 35 -10.59 15.29 -7.65
N GLY A 36 -11.42 14.44 -7.03
CA GLY A 36 -10.97 13.27 -6.28
C GLY A 36 -10.15 12.29 -7.14
N ALA A 37 -10.60 11.98 -8.36
CA ALA A 37 -9.87 11.11 -9.27
C ALA A 37 -8.49 11.68 -9.66
N LYS A 38 -8.42 12.99 -9.95
CA LYS A 38 -7.15 13.67 -10.29
C LYS A 38 -6.18 13.65 -9.11
N GLN A 39 -6.67 13.88 -7.89
CA GLN A 39 -5.84 13.87 -6.70
C GLN A 39 -5.34 12.46 -6.34
N ILE A 40 -6.17 11.43 -6.53
CA ILE A 40 -5.77 10.03 -6.38
C ILE A 40 -4.63 9.71 -7.35
N ILE A 41 -4.78 10.03 -8.63
CA ILE A 41 -3.77 9.73 -9.67
C ILE A 41 -2.43 10.41 -9.35
N ILE A 42 -2.43 11.70 -9.00
CA ILE A 42 -1.22 12.44 -8.67
C ILE A 42 -0.51 11.83 -7.45
N ARG A 43 -1.26 11.52 -6.39
CA ARG A 43 -0.70 10.88 -5.20
C ARG A 43 -0.17 9.47 -5.50
N TYR A 44 -0.84 8.74 -6.39
CA TYR A 44 -0.41 7.40 -6.81
C TYR A 44 0.90 7.47 -7.59
N MET A 45 1.02 8.38 -8.57
CA MET A 45 2.25 8.59 -9.31
C MET A 45 3.40 9.05 -8.42
N ALA A 46 3.16 9.99 -7.51
CA ALA A 46 4.16 10.45 -6.56
C ALA A 46 4.68 9.30 -5.66
N ARG A 47 3.78 8.41 -5.22
CA ARG A 47 4.17 7.22 -4.45
C ARG A 47 4.99 6.24 -5.25
N ILE A 48 4.59 5.94 -6.48
CA ILE A 48 5.36 5.03 -7.35
C ILE A 48 6.75 5.61 -7.58
N ALA A 49 6.86 6.91 -7.89
CA ALA A 49 8.15 7.57 -8.07
C ALA A 49 9.02 7.47 -6.80
N ALA A 50 8.46 7.77 -5.63
CA ALA A 50 9.18 7.65 -4.36
C ALA A 50 9.61 6.20 -4.06
N LEU A 51 8.74 5.22 -4.30
CA LEU A 51 9.04 3.79 -4.13
C LEU A 51 10.16 3.34 -5.06
N THR A 52 10.12 3.73 -6.33
CA THR A 52 11.13 3.39 -7.32
C THR A 52 12.50 3.96 -6.94
N VAL A 53 12.55 5.22 -6.50
CA VAL A 53 13.80 5.86 -6.03
C VAL A 53 14.31 5.18 -4.76
N PHE A 54 13.44 4.89 -3.81
CA PHE A 54 13.80 4.22 -2.56
C PHE A 54 14.32 2.78 -2.78
N LEU A 55 13.65 2.02 -3.66
CA LEU A 55 14.10 0.69 -4.07
C LEU A 55 15.45 0.76 -4.79
N GLY A 56 15.65 1.74 -5.68
CA GLY A 56 16.94 1.97 -6.34
C GLY A 56 18.07 2.28 -5.34
N LEU A 57 17.79 3.10 -4.32
CA LEU A 57 18.75 3.40 -3.26
C LEU A 57 19.09 2.15 -2.42
N LEU A 58 18.07 1.36 -2.05
CA LEU A 58 18.26 0.10 -1.32
C LEU A 58 19.03 -0.95 -2.13
N THR A 59 18.80 -0.98 -3.44
CA THR A 59 19.56 -1.83 -4.38
C THR A 59 21.04 -1.50 -4.33
N TRP A 60 21.35 -0.20 -4.37
CA TRP A 60 22.72 0.30 -4.33
C TRP A 60 23.41 0.00 -3.00
N LEU A 61 22.72 0.22 -1.88
CA LEU A 61 23.28 0.06 -0.53
C LEU A 61 23.42 -1.41 -0.10
N ALA A 62 22.45 -2.25 -0.44
CA ALA A 62 22.26 -3.53 0.22
C ALA A 62 22.26 -4.73 -0.74
N GLY A 63 22.37 -4.47 -2.05
CA GLY A 63 22.46 -5.46 -3.11
C GLY A 63 21.12 -6.07 -3.52
N LEU A 64 21.15 -6.81 -4.63
CA LEU A 64 19.97 -7.40 -5.29
C LEU A 64 19.15 -8.33 -4.39
N TYR A 65 19.79 -9.03 -3.45
CA TYR A 65 19.11 -10.00 -2.57
C TYR A 65 18.06 -9.36 -1.65
N ILE A 66 18.26 -8.11 -1.22
CA ILE A 66 17.29 -7.40 -0.39
C ILE A 66 16.06 -6.98 -1.19
N ILE A 67 16.22 -6.62 -2.47
CA ILE A 67 15.11 -6.28 -3.36
C ILE A 67 14.20 -7.48 -3.57
N ILE A 68 14.78 -8.67 -3.78
CA ILE A 68 14.02 -9.91 -3.95
C ILE A 68 13.18 -10.17 -2.69
N GLY A 69 13.75 -9.95 -1.52
CA GLY A 69 13.03 -9.97 -0.25
C GLY A 69 11.89 -8.94 -0.20
N ILE A 70 12.14 -7.68 -0.57
CA ILE A 70 11.14 -6.61 -0.55
C ILE A 70 9.99 -6.89 -1.52
N LEU A 71 10.30 -7.28 -2.75
CA LEU A 71 9.30 -7.61 -3.77
C LEU A 71 8.45 -8.80 -3.33
N SER A 72 9.07 -9.88 -2.84
CA SER A 72 8.33 -11.04 -2.32
C SER A 72 7.45 -10.68 -1.13
N GLY A 73 7.94 -9.86 -0.20
CA GLY A 73 7.16 -9.31 0.92
C GLY A 73 5.98 -8.44 0.47
N MET A 74 6.16 -7.59 -0.55
CA MET A 74 5.08 -6.76 -1.09
C MET A 74 4.00 -7.60 -1.79
N VAL A 75 4.41 -8.63 -2.54
CA VAL A 75 3.48 -9.58 -3.18
C VAL A 75 2.70 -10.36 -2.12
N LEU A 76 3.39 -10.90 -1.12
CA LEU A 76 2.76 -11.59 0.03
C LEU A 76 1.76 -10.68 0.74
N GLY A 77 2.15 -9.44 1.09
CA GLY A 77 1.25 -8.49 1.73
C GLY A 77 0.02 -8.17 0.88
N SER A 78 0.19 -8.06 -0.44
CA SER A 78 -0.92 -7.82 -1.38
C SER A 78 -1.86 -9.02 -1.47
N ILE A 79 -1.32 -10.24 -1.49
CA ILE A 79 -2.12 -11.48 -1.49
C ILE A 79 -2.88 -11.59 -0.16
N VAL A 80 -2.23 -11.38 0.98
CA VAL A 80 -2.88 -11.41 2.29
C VAL A 80 -4.00 -10.37 2.34
N PHE A 81 -3.75 -9.15 1.87
CA PHE A 81 -4.79 -8.11 1.80
C PHE A 81 -5.95 -8.50 0.87
N LEU A 82 -5.67 -9.10 -0.28
CA LEU A 82 -6.70 -9.60 -1.20
C LEU A 82 -7.54 -10.73 -0.57
N VAL A 83 -6.90 -11.67 0.12
CA VAL A 83 -7.57 -12.78 0.80
C VAL A 83 -8.44 -12.25 1.95
N VAL A 84 -7.90 -11.33 2.77
CA VAL A 84 -8.64 -10.71 3.88
C VAL A 84 -9.80 -9.87 3.37
N SER A 85 -9.61 -9.08 2.31
CA SER A 85 -10.67 -8.25 1.72
C SER A 85 -11.79 -9.07 1.08
N ARG A 86 -11.45 -10.21 0.44
CA ARG A 86 -12.46 -11.15 -0.09
C ARG A 86 -13.20 -11.90 1.02
N GLY A 87 -12.48 -12.31 2.07
CA GLY A 87 -13.06 -13.05 3.19
C GLY A 87 -13.86 -12.20 4.17
N ASN A 88 -13.62 -10.87 4.20
CA ASN A 88 -14.21 -10.01 5.22
C ASN A 88 -14.52 -8.59 4.69
N ARG A 89 -15.50 -8.48 3.77
CA ARG A 89 -15.98 -7.19 3.24
C ARG A 89 -16.36 -6.19 4.34
N THR A 90 -17.01 -6.68 5.39
CA THR A 90 -17.38 -5.91 6.60
C THR A 90 -16.18 -5.29 7.31
N PHE A 91 -15.00 -5.92 7.28
CA PHE A 91 -13.78 -5.37 7.85
C PHE A 91 -13.26 -4.20 7.02
N ILE A 92 -13.27 -4.32 5.69
CA ILE A 92 -12.90 -3.23 4.77
C ILE A 92 -13.87 -2.05 4.92
N GLU A 93 -15.18 -2.32 4.97
CA GLU A 93 -16.20 -1.28 5.17
C GLU A 93 -16.01 -0.54 6.51
N ARG A 94 -15.73 -1.25 7.60
CA ARG A 94 -15.40 -0.62 8.89
C ARG A 94 -14.08 0.16 8.87
N LEU A 95 -13.08 -0.29 8.11
CA LEU A 95 -11.81 0.40 7.93
C LEU A 95 -11.96 1.72 7.15
N VAL A 96 -12.83 1.72 6.13
CA VAL A 96 -13.08 2.91 5.29
C VAL A 96 -14.04 3.87 5.99
N ASN A 97 -15.15 3.37 6.53
CA ASN A 97 -16.25 4.19 7.05
C ASN A 97 -16.21 4.41 8.58
N GLY A 98 -15.32 3.74 9.32
CA GLY A 98 -15.26 3.78 10.78
C GLY A 98 -16.25 2.81 11.47
N PRO A 99 -16.17 2.66 12.81
CA PRO A 99 -17.07 1.80 13.57
C PRO A 99 -18.46 2.45 13.64
N GLY A 100 -19.30 2.14 12.64
CA GLY A 100 -20.67 2.64 12.54
C GLY A 100 -21.05 2.98 11.11
N GLY A 101 -20.68 2.11 10.15
CA GLY A 101 -20.85 2.29 8.71
C GLY A 101 -22.10 3.09 8.39
N ARG A 102 -21.89 4.28 7.81
CA ARG A 102 -22.97 5.15 7.35
C ARG A 102 -23.83 4.36 6.35
N TYR A 103 -25.02 3.99 6.82
CA TYR A 103 -26.20 3.97 5.97
C TYR A 103 -26.55 5.42 5.61
#